data_AF-A0A6L6WTJ3-F1
#
_entry.id   AF-A0A6L6WTJ3-F1
#
_cell.length_a   1.000
_cell.length_b   1.000
_cell.length_c   1.000
_cell.angle_alpha   90.00
_cell.angle_beta   90.00
_cell.angle_gamma   90.00
#
_symmetry.space_group_name_H-M   'P 1'
#
loop_
_entity.id
_entity.type
_entity.pdbx_description
1 polymer ?
#
loop_
_entity_poly.entity_id
_entity_poly.type
_entity_poly.pdbx_seq_one_letter_code
_entity_poly.pdbx_strand_id
1 'polypeptide(L)'
;MSFGQGGPPWGPGGSQTPDWAALAEASEARARRRKWLLIGGGALATVGVAAAVAIAVVTANSDDATASNKPASELPTTADIPGASTAPEPSFEATTPPPPPDPKDYISSAEKDKAPLGPESFFPGTRLTSGERVYKKGDTDSTKKCAAVTQPKLAAVLTRNKCTELLRATYARKGIAVTVGVAVFDTEAQAARAKKQADNGLVKSLSGKGVDPFCRTTICRGTYNAYGRYAYFTTTGFLNGTDVTKKHKNAYEVGDDLARFTFHQINRRGEAQASAAANNPE
;
A
#
# COMPACT_ATOMS: atom_id res chain seq x y z
N MET A 1 -10.40 58.91 26.63
CA MET A 1 -10.89 57.53 26.83
C MET A 1 -10.74 56.81 25.49
N SER A 2 -9.51 56.46 25.09
CA SER A 2 -8.87 55.14 25.20
C SER A 2 -9.54 54.06 24.35
N PHE A 3 -8.99 53.83 23.15
CA PHE A 3 -9.33 52.74 22.25
C PHE A 3 -8.52 51.50 22.65
N GLY A 4 -9.21 50.41 23.01
CA GLY A 4 -8.59 49.15 23.43
C GLY A 4 -8.05 48.37 22.25
N GLN A 5 -6.72 48.26 22.18
CA GLN A 5 -6.01 47.26 21.37
C GLN A 5 -6.09 45.88 22.05
N GLY A 6 -6.47 44.86 21.28
CA GLY A 6 -6.43 43.46 21.68
C GLY A 6 -5.97 42.61 20.49
N GLY A 7 -4.68 42.69 20.17
CA GLY A 7 -4.05 41.81 19.19
C GLY A 7 -3.69 40.45 19.80
N PRO A 8 -3.68 39.35 19.02
CA PRO A 8 -3.19 38.05 19.47
C PRO A 8 -1.66 38.07 19.66
N PRO A 9 -1.12 37.41 20.69
CA PRO A 9 0.30 37.45 20.99
C PRO A 9 1.03 36.38 20.16
N TRP A 10 1.50 36.75 18.97
CA TRP A 10 2.50 35.96 18.25
C TRP A 10 3.74 36.84 18.04
N GLY A 11 4.69 36.71 18.97
CA GLY A 11 6.08 37.16 18.82
C GLY A 11 6.98 36.03 18.29
N PRO A 12 8.18 36.34 17.77
CA PRO A 12 8.83 35.60 16.70
C PRO A 12 9.96 34.65 17.14
N GLY A 13 10.20 33.60 16.34
CA GLY A 13 11.46 32.84 16.31
C GLY A 13 11.46 31.49 17.03
N GLY A 14 11.36 30.41 16.26
CA GLY A 14 11.57 29.04 16.74
C GLY A 14 11.34 28.03 15.61
N SER A 15 12.41 27.42 15.13
CA SER A 15 12.46 26.41 14.08
C SER A 15 11.51 25.23 14.36
N GLN A 16 10.42 25.09 13.60
CA GLN A 16 9.65 23.84 13.52
C GLN A 16 10.35 22.87 12.56
N THR A 17 11.49 22.34 12.99
CA THR A 17 12.02 21.09 12.45
C THR A 17 11.44 19.94 13.26
N PRO A 18 10.97 18.85 12.61
CA PRO A 18 10.55 17.63 13.30
C PRO A 18 11.64 17.17 14.29
N ASP A 19 11.23 16.69 15.46
CA ASP A 19 12.15 16.16 16.47
C ASP A 19 12.75 14.83 16.00
N TRP A 20 13.80 14.93 15.19
CA TRP A 20 14.58 13.79 14.68
C TRP A 20 15.32 13.05 15.80
N ALA A 21 15.58 13.72 16.93
CA ALA A 21 16.20 13.12 18.09
C ALA A 21 15.23 12.12 18.77
N ALA A 22 13.95 12.48 18.89
CA ALA A 22 12.92 11.56 19.38
C ALA A 22 12.72 10.32 18.48
N LEU A 23 12.91 10.47 17.15
CA LEU A 23 12.86 9.34 16.20
C LEU A 23 14.12 8.46 16.27
N ALA A 24 15.30 9.05 16.49
CA ALA A 24 16.54 8.31 16.71
C ALA A 24 16.47 7.49 18.00
N GLU A 25 16.00 8.06 19.12
CA GLU A 25 15.84 7.35 20.39
C GLU A 25 14.81 6.22 20.31
N ALA A 26 13.72 6.41 19.57
CA ALA A 26 12.74 5.35 19.32
C ALA A 26 13.32 4.17 18.52
N SER A 27 14.24 4.44 17.58
CA SER A 27 14.95 3.40 16.81
C SER A 27 15.97 2.64 17.68
N GLU A 28 16.69 3.34 18.56
CA GLU A 28 17.66 2.72 19.49
C GLU A 28 16.98 1.84 20.55
N ALA A 29 15.81 2.24 21.05
CA ALA A 29 15.03 1.44 21.99
C ALA A 29 14.54 0.12 21.36
N ARG A 30 14.18 0.13 20.06
CA ARG A 30 13.74 -1.07 19.33
C ARG A 30 14.90 -2.00 18.99
N ALA A 31 16.07 -1.45 18.64
CA ALA A 31 17.30 -2.22 18.42
C ALA A 31 17.79 -2.90 19.71
N ARG A 32 17.73 -2.20 20.86
CA ARG A 32 18.07 -2.78 22.18
C ARG A 32 17.16 -3.93 22.58
N ARG A 33 15.84 -3.83 22.35
CA ARG A 33 14.88 -4.94 22.60
C ARG A 33 15.15 -6.16 21.72
N ARG A 34 15.54 -5.95 20.46
CA ARG A 34 15.88 -7.04 19.53
C ARG A 34 17.19 -7.74 19.93
N LYS A 35 18.18 -6.97 20.43
CA LYS A 35 19.46 -7.50 20.93
C LYS A 35 19.28 -8.34 22.20
N TRP A 36 18.38 -7.94 23.12
CA TRP A 36 18.07 -8.74 24.31
C TRP A 36 17.27 -10.02 24.02
N LEU A 37 16.36 -10.00 23.05
CA LEU A 37 15.64 -11.22 22.63
C LEU A 37 16.57 -12.25 21.94
N LEU A 38 17.64 -11.80 21.30
CA LEU A 38 18.66 -12.68 20.72
C LEU A 38 19.66 -13.22 21.76
N ILE A 39 19.86 -12.51 22.88
CA ILE A 39 20.77 -12.93 23.96
C ILE A 39 20.03 -13.79 25.01
N GLY A 40 18.72 -13.60 25.21
CA GLY A 40 17.93 -14.33 26.22
C GLY A 40 17.31 -15.66 25.77
N GLY A 41 17.41 -16.03 24.49
CA GLY A 41 16.73 -17.19 23.90
C GLY A 41 17.64 -18.39 23.59
N GLY A 42 18.74 -18.57 24.32
CA GLY A 42 19.75 -19.60 24.02
C GLY A 42 20.16 -20.40 25.25
N ALA A 43 19.27 -21.26 25.76
CA ALA A 43 19.64 -22.34 26.66
C ALA A 43 19.13 -23.66 26.08
N LEU A 44 20.07 -24.60 25.91
CA LEU A 44 19.94 -26.01 25.46
C LEU A 44 20.02 -26.28 23.95
N ALA A 45 21.24 -26.33 23.42
CA ALA A 45 21.73 -27.48 22.62
C ALA A 45 23.24 -27.30 22.33
N THR A 46 24.08 -27.98 23.10
CA THR A 46 25.53 -28.07 22.90
C THR A 46 25.87 -29.21 21.94
N VAL A 47 26.27 -28.88 20.70
CA VAL A 47 27.22 -29.61 19.81
C VAL A 47 27.64 -28.55 18.78
N GLY A 48 28.88 -28.09 18.61
CA GLY A 48 30.17 -28.75 18.75
C GLY A 48 30.84 -28.83 17.38
N VAL A 49 31.22 -27.71 16.75
CA VAL A 49 32.34 -27.60 15.79
C VAL A 49 32.84 -26.15 15.78
N ALA A 50 34.10 -25.96 16.17
CA ALA A 50 34.83 -24.72 16.00
C ALA A 50 35.47 -24.69 14.60
N ALA A 51 35.24 -23.61 13.85
CA ALA A 51 36.08 -23.24 12.72
C ALA A 51 36.21 -21.71 12.74
N ALA A 52 37.37 -21.26 13.22
CA ALA A 52 37.76 -19.85 13.18
C ALA A 52 38.14 -19.48 11.75
N VAL A 53 37.57 -18.39 11.22
CA VAL A 53 38.12 -17.71 10.04
C VAL A 53 38.54 -16.33 10.49
N ALA A 54 39.84 -16.16 10.69
CA ALA A 54 40.46 -14.86 10.86
C ALA A 54 40.73 -14.28 9.46
N ILE A 55 40.08 -13.16 9.12
CA ILE A 55 40.47 -12.37 7.95
C ILE A 55 41.55 -11.40 8.43
N ALA A 56 42.80 -11.69 8.08
CA ALA A 56 43.92 -10.79 8.24
C ALA A 56 43.84 -9.71 7.15
N VAL A 57 43.66 -8.45 7.54
CA VAL A 57 43.93 -7.31 6.66
C VAL A 57 45.43 -7.04 6.77
N VAL A 58 46.18 -7.46 5.75
CA VAL A 58 47.57 -7.05 5.56
C VAL A 58 47.55 -5.60 5.10
N THR A 59 47.84 -4.68 6.03
CA THR A 59 48.39 -3.37 5.67
C THR A 59 49.87 -3.56 5.38
N ALA A 60 50.25 -3.32 4.14
CA ALA A 60 51.65 -3.22 3.74
C ALA A 60 52.33 -2.09 4.52
N ASN A 61 53.17 -2.43 5.48
CA ASN A 61 54.20 -1.54 6.00
C ASN A 61 55.53 -2.28 5.90
N SER A 62 56.31 -1.86 4.91
CA SER A 62 57.63 -2.35 4.57
C SER A 62 58.66 -2.02 5.67
N ASP A 63 59.53 -3.01 5.88
CA ASP A 63 60.95 -3.03 6.26
C ASP A 63 61.65 -1.83 6.93
N ASP A 64 62.55 -2.25 7.83
CA ASP A 64 63.80 -1.64 8.28
C ASP A 64 63.78 -0.49 9.32
N ALA A 65 63.96 -0.90 10.58
CA ALA A 65 64.53 -0.08 11.62
C ALA A 65 66.06 -0.08 11.54
N THR A 66 66.64 0.91 10.86
CA THR A 66 67.98 1.42 11.19
C THR A 66 67.88 2.87 11.60
N ALA A 67 68.12 3.10 12.90
CA ALA A 67 68.19 4.42 13.51
C ALA A 67 69.43 5.17 12.99
N SER A 68 69.23 6.40 12.51
CA SER A 68 70.31 7.36 12.32
C SER A 68 69.85 8.72 12.84
N ASN A 69 70.49 9.15 13.93
CA ASN A 69 70.41 10.49 14.52
C ASN A 69 70.72 11.56 13.46
N LYS A 70 69.76 12.44 13.16
CA LYS A 70 70.00 13.72 12.47
C LYS A 70 69.27 14.85 13.21
N PRO A 71 69.89 16.03 13.37
CA PRO A 71 69.37 17.10 14.20
C PRO A 71 68.13 17.77 13.59
N ALA A 72 67.24 18.27 14.46
CA ALA A 72 65.97 18.90 14.15
C ALA A 72 66.12 20.32 13.56
N SER A 73 66.75 20.47 12.40
CA SER A 73 66.83 21.76 11.68
C SER A 73 66.69 21.68 10.16
N GLU A 74 66.21 20.57 9.63
CA GLU A 74 65.82 20.47 8.21
C GLU A 74 64.38 19.95 8.13
N LEU A 75 63.43 20.85 8.36
CA LEU A 75 62.08 20.66 7.83
C LEU A 75 62.21 20.65 6.30
N PRO A 76 61.63 19.66 5.58
CA PRO A 76 61.58 19.77 4.13
C PRO A 76 60.75 21.02 3.82
N THR A 77 61.36 21.99 3.14
CA THR A 77 60.61 22.98 2.37
C THR A 77 59.62 22.21 1.52
N THR A 78 58.34 22.57 1.61
CA THR A 78 57.23 22.11 0.77
C THR A 78 57.71 21.61 -0.57
N ALA A 79 57.99 20.31 -0.65
CA ALA A 79 58.28 19.65 -1.90
C ALA A 79 56.97 19.74 -2.68
N ASP A 80 57.07 20.28 -3.88
CA ASP A 80 55.99 20.52 -4.82
C ASP A 80 54.94 19.41 -4.75
N ILE A 81 53.82 19.69 -4.08
CA ILE A 81 52.58 18.99 -4.35
C ILE A 81 52.32 19.30 -5.83
N PRO A 82 52.23 18.30 -6.73
CA PRO A 82 51.88 18.57 -8.11
C PRO A 82 50.63 19.42 -8.08
N GLY A 83 50.75 20.66 -8.59
CA GLY A 83 49.69 21.66 -8.51
C GLY A 83 48.38 21.03 -8.95
N ALA A 84 47.29 21.41 -8.26
CA ALA A 84 45.93 21.05 -8.62
C ALA A 84 45.81 21.06 -10.15
N SER A 85 45.58 19.88 -10.72
CA SER A 85 45.54 19.70 -12.17
C SER A 85 44.59 20.75 -12.76
N THR A 86 45.06 21.53 -13.74
CA THR A 86 44.21 22.40 -14.57
C THR A 86 43.34 21.60 -15.55
N ALA A 87 43.25 20.28 -15.37
CA ALA A 87 42.26 19.46 -16.04
C ALA A 87 40.85 19.93 -15.60
N PRO A 88 39.90 20.11 -16.52
CA PRO A 88 38.52 20.42 -16.18
C PRO A 88 38.02 19.39 -15.16
N GLU A 89 37.35 19.84 -14.09
CA GLU A 89 36.64 18.94 -13.19
C GLU A 89 35.72 18.03 -14.03
N PRO A 90 35.71 16.70 -13.79
CA PRO A 90 34.80 15.82 -14.49
C PRO A 90 33.35 16.25 -14.19
N SER A 91 32.73 16.86 -15.18
CA SER A 91 31.32 17.24 -15.16
C SER A 91 30.49 15.98 -15.34
N PHE A 92 29.75 15.58 -14.31
CA PHE A 92 28.65 14.63 -14.47
C PHE A 92 27.45 15.39 -15.05
N GLU A 93 26.94 14.95 -16.19
CA GLU A 93 25.66 15.45 -16.66
C GLU A 93 24.60 15.22 -15.58
N ALA A 94 23.78 16.24 -15.33
CA ALA A 94 22.67 16.13 -14.41
C ALA A 94 21.69 15.07 -14.93
N THR A 95 21.81 13.85 -14.44
CA THR A 95 20.86 12.77 -14.74
C THR A 95 19.56 13.09 -14.02
N THR A 96 18.54 13.43 -14.80
CA THR A 96 17.19 13.58 -14.25
C THR A 96 16.69 12.18 -13.89
N PRO A 97 16.28 11.92 -12.63
CA PRO A 97 15.74 10.62 -12.26
C PRO A 97 14.51 10.32 -13.14
N PRO A 98 14.31 9.05 -13.54
CA PRO A 98 13.16 8.69 -14.37
C PRO A 98 11.85 9.09 -13.67
N PRO A 99 10.81 9.46 -14.45
CA PRO A 99 9.53 9.84 -13.87
C PRO A 99 9.01 8.70 -12.98
N PRO A 100 8.35 9.03 -11.85
CA PRO A 100 7.85 8.01 -10.95
C PRO A 100 6.88 7.08 -11.69
N PRO A 101 6.96 5.76 -11.45
CA PRO A 101 6.09 4.78 -12.12
C PRO A 101 4.60 5.08 -11.86
N ASP A 102 3.76 4.97 -12.89
CA ASP A 102 2.30 5.10 -12.74
C ASP A 102 1.74 3.88 -11.98
N PRO A 103 1.14 4.06 -10.79
CA PRO A 103 0.50 2.99 -10.02
C PRO A 103 -0.46 2.12 -10.82
N LYS A 104 -1.20 2.70 -11.77
CA LYS A 104 -2.21 1.99 -12.56
C LYS A 104 -1.58 0.95 -13.49
N ASP A 105 -0.37 1.20 -13.98
CA ASP A 105 0.31 0.28 -14.90
C ASP A 105 0.56 -1.08 -14.23
N TYR A 106 0.89 -1.08 -12.93
CA TYR A 106 1.16 -2.29 -12.15
C TYR A 106 -0.07 -3.15 -11.89
N ILE A 107 -1.27 -2.62 -12.12
CA ILE A 107 -2.54 -3.34 -11.96
C ILE A 107 -3.33 -3.45 -13.26
N SER A 108 -2.72 -3.10 -14.40
CA SER A 108 -3.40 -3.07 -15.70
C SER A 108 -3.54 -4.46 -16.34
N SER A 109 -2.68 -5.43 -15.97
CA SER A 109 -2.68 -6.79 -16.51
C SER A 109 -2.29 -7.87 -15.50
N ALA A 110 -2.57 -9.13 -15.82
CA ALA A 110 -2.11 -10.29 -15.05
C ALA A 110 -0.60 -10.43 -14.96
N GLU A 111 0.08 -9.97 -16.01
CA GLU A 111 1.53 -10.03 -16.09
C GLU A 111 2.18 -9.02 -15.15
N LYS A 112 1.58 -7.83 -14.98
CA LYS A 112 2.14 -6.78 -14.13
C LYS A 112 1.69 -6.89 -12.68
N ASP A 113 0.48 -7.38 -12.46
CA ASP A 113 -0.11 -7.43 -11.13
C ASP A 113 0.29 -8.71 -10.37
N LYS A 114 1.40 -8.63 -9.63
CA LYS A 114 2.05 -9.75 -8.94
C LYS A 114 1.64 -9.91 -7.47
N ALA A 115 0.97 -8.92 -6.88
CA ALA A 115 0.56 -9.01 -5.49
C ALA A 115 -0.43 -10.19 -5.27
N PRO A 116 -0.46 -10.83 -4.09
CA PRO A 116 -1.43 -11.88 -3.82
C PRO A 116 -2.89 -11.40 -3.95
N LEU A 117 -3.73 -12.22 -4.59
CA LEU A 117 -5.17 -11.99 -4.67
C LEU A 117 -5.87 -12.69 -3.51
N GLY A 118 -6.75 -11.98 -2.82
CA GLY A 118 -7.54 -12.54 -1.73
C GLY A 118 -8.45 -11.49 -1.08
N PRO A 119 -9.54 -11.88 -0.40
CA PRO A 119 -10.48 -10.90 0.14
C PRO A 119 -9.83 -9.90 1.10
N GLU A 120 -8.85 -10.33 1.89
CA GLU A 120 -8.16 -9.44 2.84
C GLU A 120 -7.31 -8.35 2.16
N SER A 121 -6.87 -8.53 0.91
CA SER A 121 -6.12 -7.48 0.20
C SER A 121 -7.01 -6.36 -0.32
N PHE A 122 -8.31 -6.62 -0.52
CA PHE A 122 -9.28 -5.61 -0.97
C PHE A 122 -10.20 -5.13 0.16
N PHE A 123 -10.41 -5.96 1.19
CA PHE A 123 -11.37 -5.74 2.25
C PHE A 123 -10.75 -5.92 3.64
N PRO A 124 -9.70 -5.15 4.00
CA PRO A 124 -8.98 -5.33 5.25
C PRO A 124 -9.80 -4.91 6.48
N GLY A 125 -9.42 -5.44 7.65
CA GLY A 125 -9.98 -5.05 8.94
C GLY A 125 -11.39 -5.59 9.19
N THR A 126 -12.03 -5.21 10.30
CA THR A 126 -13.40 -5.69 10.66
C THR A 126 -14.48 -4.64 10.46
N ARG A 127 -14.09 -3.42 10.13
CA ARG A 127 -14.96 -2.27 9.91
C ARG A 127 -14.38 -1.39 8.80
N LEU A 128 -15.27 -0.66 8.14
CA LEU A 128 -14.90 0.41 7.21
C LEU A 128 -15.35 1.74 7.80
N THR A 129 -14.49 2.75 7.71
CA THR A 129 -14.82 4.13 8.07
C THR A 129 -14.72 5.01 6.82
N SER A 130 -15.81 5.73 6.50
CA SER A 130 -15.86 6.74 5.43
C SER A 130 -16.34 8.05 6.05
N GLY A 131 -15.41 8.99 6.31
CA GLY A 131 -15.69 10.16 7.13
C GLY A 131 -16.17 9.74 8.53
N GLU A 132 -17.33 10.26 8.96
CA GLU A 132 -17.97 9.89 10.24
C GLU A 132 -18.80 8.59 10.18
N ARG A 133 -18.91 7.97 8.99
CA ARG A 133 -19.74 6.78 8.81
C ARG A 133 -18.93 5.51 9.02
N VAL A 134 -19.29 4.78 10.06
CA VAL A 134 -18.72 3.45 10.36
C VAL A 134 -19.66 2.36 9.86
N TYR A 135 -19.09 1.42 9.12
CA TYR A 135 -19.73 0.25 8.56
C TYR A 135 -19.18 -1.01 9.21
N LYS A 136 -20.05 -1.92 9.62
CA LYS A 136 -19.64 -3.24 10.11
C LYS A 136 -19.33 -4.14 8.91
N LYS A 137 -18.13 -4.74 8.85
CA LYS A 137 -17.81 -5.78 7.86
C LYS A 137 -18.57 -7.05 8.25
N GLY A 138 -19.35 -7.56 7.31
CA GLY A 138 -19.93 -8.89 7.33
C GLY A 138 -18.92 -9.90 6.83
N ASP A 139 -19.40 -10.90 6.11
CA ASP A 139 -18.52 -11.94 5.59
C ASP A 139 -17.76 -11.53 4.32
N THR A 140 -16.69 -12.26 4.06
CA THR A 140 -15.81 -12.11 2.90
C THR A 140 -15.59 -13.46 2.25
N ASP A 141 -15.53 -13.50 0.92
CA ASP A 141 -15.44 -14.75 0.17
C ASP A 141 -14.70 -14.52 -1.16
N SER A 142 -14.10 -15.57 -1.73
CA SER A 142 -13.57 -15.52 -3.09
C SER A 142 -13.87 -16.80 -3.86
N THR A 143 -14.04 -16.67 -5.17
CA THR A 143 -14.28 -17.84 -6.03
C THR A 143 -13.78 -17.61 -7.44
N LYS A 144 -13.22 -18.68 -8.02
CA LYS A 144 -12.89 -18.74 -9.46
C LYS A 144 -14.14 -18.93 -10.34
N LYS A 145 -15.28 -19.32 -9.75
CA LYS A 145 -16.55 -19.49 -10.46
C LYS A 145 -17.35 -18.19 -10.44
N CYS A 146 -16.83 -17.13 -11.07
CA CYS A 146 -17.40 -15.77 -10.99
C CYS A 146 -18.92 -15.74 -11.27
N ALA A 147 -19.40 -16.50 -12.24
CA ALA A 147 -20.82 -16.57 -12.59
C ALA A 147 -21.72 -17.09 -11.44
N ALA A 148 -21.24 -18.01 -10.60
CA ALA A 148 -22.05 -18.68 -9.57
C ALA A 148 -22.58 -17.71 -8.51
N VAL A 149 -21.83 -16.63 -8.27
CA VAL A 149 -22.05 -15.65 -7.21
C VAL A 149 -22.60 -14.32 -7.74
N THR A 150 -23.19 -14.35 -8.94
CA THR A 150 -23.83 -13.18 -9.58
C THR A 150 -25.21 -13.54 -10.12
N GLN A 151 -26.05 -12.53 -10.38
CA GLN A 151 -27.32 -12.71 -11.07
C GLN A 151 -27.11 -13.08 -12.54
N PRO A 152 -28.09 -13.74 -13.21
CA PRO A 152 -27.90 -14.30 -14.56
C PRO A 152 -27.33 -13.32 -15.60
N LYS A 153 -27.78 -12.05 -15.60
CA LYS A 153 -27.25 -11.02 -16.52
C LYS A 153 -25.76 -10.77 -16.31
N LEU A 154 -25.35 -10.51 -15.07
CA LEU A 154 -23.95 -10.27 -14.74
C LEU A 154 -23.11 -11.54 -14.92
N ALA A 155 -23.67 -12.71 -14.62
CA ALA A 155 -23.02 -14.00 -14.84
C ALA A 155 -22.60 -14.18 -16.30
N ALA A 156 -23.52 -13.91 -17.25
CA ALA A 156 -23.21 -13.97 -18.68
C ALA A 156 -22.11 -12.98 -19.09
N VAL A 157 -22.13 -11.77 -18.52
CA VAL A 157 -21.11 -10.73 -18.78
C VAL A 157 -19.73 -11.15 -18.26
N LEU A 158 -19.65 -11.67 -17.03
CA LEU A 158 -18.38 -12.09 -16.44
C LEU A 158 -17.79 -13.30 -17.16
N THR A 159 -18.61 -14.28 -17.54
CA THR A 159 -18.18 -15.43 -18.34
C THR A 159 -17.64 -14.99 -19.70
N ARG A 160 -18.39 -14.15 -20.44
CA ARG A 160 -17.98 -13.68 -21.78
C ARG A 160 -16.67 -12.89 -21.74
N ASN A 161 -16.44 -12.11 -20.68
CA ASN A 161 -15.20 -11.33 -20.54
C ASN A 161 -14.06 -12.10 -19.85
N LYS A 162 -14.24 -13.39 -19.54
CA LYS A 162 -13.25 -14.28 -18.92
C LYS A 162 -12.80 -13.79 -17.54
N CYS A 163 -13.75 -13.52 -16.64
CA CYS A 163 -13.46 -13.29 -15.23
C CYS A 163 -12.72 -14.51 -14.65
N THR A 164 -11.60 -14.28 -13.98
CA THR A 164 -10.74 -15.34 -13.42
C THR A 164 -11.02 -15.57 -11.94
N GLU A 165 -11.40 -14.52 -11.21
CA GLU A 165 -11.76 -14.58 -9.81
C GLU A 165 -12.76 -13.47 -9.45
N LEU A 166 -13.73 -13.78 -8.58
CA LEU A 166 -14.60 -12.79 -7.96
C LEU A 166 -14.40 -12.81 -6.45
N LEU A 167 -13.97 -11.67 -5.92
CA LEU A 167 -13.81 -11.40 -4.49
C LEU A 167 -15.04 -10.66 -3.99
N ARG A 168 -15.58 -11.02 -2.84
CA ARG A 168 -16.77 -10.38 -2.26
C ARG A 168 -16.57 -10.02 -0.81
N ALA A 169 -17.19 -8.92 -0.40
CA ALA A 169 -17.37 -8.55 0.99
C ALA A 169 -18.70 -7.84 1.19
N THR A 170 -19.33 -8.05 2.34
CA THR A 170 -20.54 -7.30 2.70
C THR A 170 -20.27 -6.34 3.84
N TYR A 171 -20.90 -5.18 3.80
CA TYR A 171 -20.88 -4.18 4.86
C TYR A 171 -22.30 -3.76 5.21
N ALA A 172 -22.56 -3.47 6.49
CA ALA A 172 -23.86 -3.02 6.95
C ALA A 172 -23.77 -1.79 7.84
N ARG A 173 -24.77 -0.91 7.73
CA ARG A 173 -24.97 0.27 8.56
C ARG A 173 -26.43 0.69 8.56
N LYS A 174 -27.00 0.93 9.75
CA LYS A 174 -28.35 1.51 9.95
C LYS A 174 -29.42 0.85 9.05
N GLY A 175 -29.48 -0.48 9.01
CA GLY A 175 -30.46 -1.24 8.24
C GLY A 175 -30.21 -1.33 6.72
N ILE A 176 -29.11 -0.75 6.22
CA ILE A 176 -28.68 -0.86 4.83
C ILE A 176 -27.47 -1.79 4.76
N ALA A 177 -27.46 -2.71 3.80
CA ALA A 177 -26.34 -3.57 3.50
C ALA A 177 -25.86 -3.38 2.06
N VAL A 178 -24.55 -3.52 1.87
CA VAL A 178 -23.87 -3.45 0.58
C VAL A 178 -22.95 -4.64 0.44
N THR A 179 -23.15 -5.45 -0.61
CA THR A 179 -22.16 -6.44 -1.03
C THR A 179 -21.35 -5.81 -2.15
N VAL A 180 -20.05 -5.70 -1.92
CA VAL A 180 -19.07 -5.36 -2.95
C VAL A 180 -18.60 -6.64 -3.62
N GLY A 181 -18.54 -6.66 -4.94
CA GLY A 181 -17.84 -7.69 -5.70
C GLY A 181 -16.74 -7.09 -6.57
N VAL A 182 -15.52 -7.60 -6.48
CA VAL A 182 -14.37 -7.24 -7.32
C VAL A 182 -14.08 -8.42 -8.23
N ALA A 183 -14.36 -8.25 -9.52
CA ALA A 183 -14.07 -9.20 -10.58
C ALA A 183 -12.69 -8.92 -11.17
N VAL A 184 -11.86 -9.96 -11.19
CA VAL A 184 -10.51 -9.95 -11.72
C VAL A 184 -10.52 -10.49 -13.15
N PHE A 185 -9.82 -9.79 -14.04
CA PHE A 185 -9.65 -10.17 -15.45
C PHE A 185 -8.18 -10.18 -15.81
N ASP A 186 -7.79 -10.69 -16.98
CA ASP A 186 -6.38 -10.65 -17.38
C ASP A 186 -5.91 -9.27 -17.82
N THR A 187 -6.83 -8.43 -18.32
CA THR A 187 -6.52 -7.11 -18.87
C THR A 187 -7.53 -6.04 -18.45
N GLU A 188 -7.08 -4.79 -18.41
CA GLU A 188 -7.95 -3.63 -18.22
C GLU A 188 -9.09 -3.56 -19.26
N ALA A 189 -8.80 -3.92 -20.52
CA ALA A 189 -9.80 -3.89 -21.58
C ALA A 189 -10.98 -4.85 -21.28
N GLN A 190 -10.73 -6.02 -20.70
CA GLN A 190 -11.79 -6.94 -20.27
C GLN A 190 -12.62 -6.36 -19.13
N ALA A 191 -11.97 -5.78 -18.12
CA ALA A 191 -12.66 -5.14 -17.00
C ALA A 191 -13.53 -3.96 -17.46
N ALA A 192 -13.01 -3.11 -18.34
CA ALA A 192 -13.73 -1.99 -18.91
C ALA A 192 -14.96 -2.44 -19.74
N ARG A 193 -14.84 -3.53 -20.51
CA ARG A 193 -15.98 -4.13 -21.22
C ARG A 193 -17.02 -4.69 -20.25
N ALA A 194 -16.59 -5.40 -19.21
CA ALA A 194 -17.49 -5.94 -18.20
C ALA A 194 -18.31 -4.84 -17.49
N LYS A 195 -17.66 -3.72 -17.12
CA LYS A 195 -18.34 -2.52 -16.58
C LYS A 195 -19.44 -2.03 -17.53
N LYS A 196 -19.10 -1.82 -18.81
CA LYS A 196 -20.05 -1.28 -19.81
C LYS A 196 -21.23 -2.21 -20.07
N GLN A 197 -21.01 -3.52 -19.98
CA GLN A 197 -21.99 -4.55 -20.35
C GLN A 197 -22.83 -5.07 -19.19
N ALA A 198 -22.59 -4.63 -17.96
CA ALA A 198 -23.19 -5.23 -16.76
C ALA A 198 -24.73 -5.20 -16.73
N ASP A 199 -25.38 -4.32 -17.50
CA ASP A 199 -26.82 -4.30 -17.81
C ASP A 199 -27.73 -4.54 -16.58
N ASN A 200 -27.52 -3.75 -15.51
CA ASN A 200 -28.25 -3.85 -14.25
C ASN A 200 -28.13 -5.20 -13.51
N GLY A 201 -27.28 -6.12 -13.96
CA GLY A 201 -27.02 -7.38 -13.25
C GLY A 201 -26.25 -7.13 -11.96
N LEU A 202 -26.58 -7.84 -10.89
CA LEU A 202 -25.99 -7.63 -9.57
C LEU A 202 -25.09 -8.79 -9.12
N VAL A 203 -24.16 -8.49 -8.23
CA VAL A 203 -23.46 -9.50 -7.45
C VAL A 203 -24.43 -10.05 -6.41
N LYS A 204 -24.47 -11.36 -6.20
CA LYS A 204 -25.35 -11.95 -5.18
C LYS A 204 -24.86 -11.50 -3.81
N SER A 205 -25.80 -11.08 -2.97
CA SER A 205 -25.53 -10.72 -1.59
C SER A 205 -24.83 -11.85 -0.84
N LEU A 206 -23.83 -11.47 -0.04
CA LEU A 206 -23.07 -12.34 0.84
C LEU A 206 -23.52 -12.08 2.28
N SER A 207 -24.36 -12.94 2.82
CA SER A 207 -24.78 -12.91 4.22
C SER A 207 -23.74 -13.59 5.12
N GLY A 208 -23.73 -13.24 6.39
CA GLY A 208 -22.81 -13.81 7.38
C GLY A 208 -22.17 -12.75 8.26
N LYS A 209 -21.54 -13.18 9.36
CA LYS A 209 -20.90 -12.32 10.38
C LYS A 209 -21.79 -11.16 10.87
N GLY A 210 -23.09 -11.44 11.04
CA GLY A 210 -24.08 -10.49 11.53
C GLY A 210 -24.61 -9.52 10.48
N VAL A 211 -24.59 -9.90 9.21
CA VAL A 211 -25.36 -9.26 8.13
C VAL A 211 -26.31 -10.29 7.53
N ASP A 212 -27.61 -10.01 7.58
CA ASP A 212 -28.66 -10.89 7.08
C ASP A 212 -28.70 -10.92 5.55
N PRO A 213 -29.30 -11.98 4.95
CA PRO A 213 -29.56 -11.99 3.51
C PRO A 213 -30.42 -10.80 3.08
N PHE A 214 -30.05 -10.18 1.96
CA PHE A 214 -30.77 -9.06 1.36
C PHE A 214 -30.73 -9.15 -0.17
N CYS A 215 -31.53 -8.37 -0.89
CA CYS A 215 -31.58 -8.38 -2.37
C CYS A 215 -31.87 -9.76 -2.98
N ARG A 216 -32.76 -10.54 -2.36
CA ARG A 216 -33.19 -11.85 -2.89
C ARG A 216 -34.42 -11.73 -3.79
N THR A 217 -35.41 -10.96 -3.35
CA THR A 217 -36.70 -10.76 -4.01
C THR A 217 -37.04 -9.28 -4.21
N THR A 218 -36.19 -8.38 -3.72
CA THR A 218 -36.43 -6.94 -3.68
C THR A 218 -35.60 -6.21 -4.73
N ILE A 219 -36.05 -5.01 -5.11
CA ILE A 219 -35.29 -4.13 -5.98
C ILE A 219 -34.12 -3.57 -5.19
N CYS A 220 -32.91 -3.78 -5.73
CA CYS A 220 -31.68 -3.29 -5.16
C CYS A 220 -30.93 -2.40 -6.14
N ARG A 221 -30.07 -1.55 -5.59
CA ARG A 221 -29.26 -0.62 -6.37
C ARG A 221 -27.89 -1.24 -6.68
N GLY A 222 -27.54 -1.26 -7.96
CA GLY A 222 -26.20 -1.60 -8.44
C GLY A 222 -25.36 -0.36 -8.76
N THR A 223 -24.05 -0.46 -8.57
CA THR A 223 -23.08 0.45 -9.22
C THR A 223 -22.05 -0.36 -10.00
N TYR A 224 -21.54 0.20 -11.09
CA TYR A 224 -20.70 -0.51 -12.06
C TYR A 224 -19.47 0.32 -12.39
N ASN A 225 -18.29 -0.17 -12.00
CA ASN A 225 -17.04 0.55 -12.19
C ASN A 225 -15.91 -0.40 -12.62
N ALA A 226 -14.80 0.20 -13.08
CA ALA A 226 -13.60 -0.53 -13.44
C ALA A 226 -12.37 0.38 -13.26
N TYR A 227 -11.25 -0.22 -12.87
CA TYR A 227 -9.95 0.43 -12.75
C TYR A 227 -8.84 -0.63 -12.86
N GLY A 228 -7.87 -0.42 -13.76
CA GLY A 228 -6.92 -1.46 -14.14
C GLY A 228 -7.64 -2.73 -14.61
N ARG A 229 -7.10 -3.90 -14.29
CA ARG A 229 -7.67 -5.23 -14.62
C ARG A 229 -8.90 -5.63 -13.79
N TYR A 230 -9.46 -4.70 -13.02
CA TYR A 230 -10.55 -4.97 -12.09
C TYR A 230 -11.85 -4.29 -12.52
N ALA A 231 -12.94 -5.05 -12.60
CA ALA A 231 -14.29 -4.47 -12.58
C ALA A 231 -14.88 -4.67 -11.20
N TYR A 232 -15.49 -3.64 -10.63
CA TYR A 232 -16.06 -3.72 -9.29
C TYR A 232 -17.49 -3.21 -9.27
N PHE A 233 -18.28 -3.89 -8.45
CA PHE A 233 -19.72 -3.77 -8.40
C PHE A 233 -20.18 -3.61 -6.96
N THR A 234 -21.22 -2.82 -6.74
CA THR A 234 -21.93 -2.83 -5.46
C THR A 234 -23.35 -3.34 -5.66
N THR A 235 -23.88 -4.01 -4.65
CA THR A 235 -25.29 -4.39 -4.56
C THR A 235 -25.80 -3.89 -3.23
N THR A 236 -26.60 -2.83 -3.28
CA THR A 236 -27.10 -2.11 -2.10
C THR A 236 -28.58 -2.39 -1.90
N GLY A 237 -28.96 -2.78 -0.69
CA GLY A 237 -30.36 -3.03 -0.33
C GLY A 237 -30.63 -2.82 1.15
N PHE A 238 -31.92 -2.79 1.50
CA PHE A 238 -32.34 -2.77 2.89
C PHE A 238 -32.43 -4.18 3.46
N LEU A 239 -32.05 -4.32 4.73
CA LEU A 239 -32.15 -5.58 5.47
C LEU A 239 -33.60 -5.94 5.84
N ASN A 240 -34.50 -4.95 5.85
CA ASN A 240 -35.92 -5.14 6.17
C ASN A 240 -36.76 -5.57 4.96
N GLY A 241 -36.15 -5.84 3.80
CA GLY A 241 -36.87 -6.23 2.58
C GLY A 241 -37.60 -5.10 1.85
N THR A 242 -37.32 -3.83 2.16
CA THR A 242 -37.85 -2.70 1.38
C THR A 242 -37.10 -2.54 0.05
N ASP A 243 -37.80 -2.15 -1.00
CA ASP A 243 -37.21 -1.83 -2.30
C ASP A 243 -36.37 -0.54 -2.27
N VAL A 244 -35.23 -0.56 -2.95
CA VAL A 244 -34.41 0.64 -3.13
C VAL A 244 -34.96 1.47 -4.29
N THR A 245 -35.54 2.62 -3.96
CA THR A 245 -36.01 3.63 -4.91
C THR A 245 -35.11 4.88 -4.93
N LYS A 246 -35.28 5.73 -5.95
CA LYS A 246 -34.56 7.02 -6.11
C LYS A 246 -34.80 8.02 -4.95
N LYS A 247 -35.82 7.80 -4.12
CA LYS A 247 -36.13 8.61 -2.93
C LYS A 247 -35.18 8.30 -1.76
N HIS A 248 -34.55 7.12 -1.74
CA HIS A 248 -33.73 6.67 -0.61
C HIS A 248 -32.28 7.13 -0.75
N LYS A 249 -32.04 8.43 -0.55
CA LYS A 249 -30.70 9.03 -0.68
C LYS A 249 -29.63 8.35 0.19
N ASN A 250 -30.00 7.92 1.40
CA ASN A 250 -29.08 7.20 2.28
C ASN A 250 -28.58 5.88 1.69
N ALA A 251 -29.42 5.14 0.94
CA ALA A 251 -29.00 3.91 0.28
C ALA A 251 -28.02 4.19 -0.88
N TYR A 252 -28.18 5.33 -1.57
CA TYR A 252 -27.25 5.76 -2.62
C TYR A 252 -25.90 6.14 -2.01
N GLU A 253 -25.92 6.98 -0.97
CA GLU A 253 -24.71 7.41 -0.26
C GLU A 253 -23.90 6.23 0.28
N VAL A 254 -24.57 5.28 0.93
CA VAL A 254 -23.93 4.07 1.46
C VAL A 254 -23.33 3.23 0.32
N GLY A 255 -24.04 3.02 -0.79
CA GLY A 255 -23.47 2.32 -1.94
C GLY A 255 -22.26 3.04 -2.56
N ASP A 256 -22.31 4.37 -2.65
CA ASP A 256 -21.26 5.20 -3.26
C ASP A 256 -20.00 5.28 -2.38
N ASP A 257 -20.15 5.32 -1.07
CA ASP A 257 -19.05 5.18 -0.12
C ASP A 257 -18.27 3.88 -0.35
N LEU A 258 -19.00 2.76 -0.50
CA LEU A 258 -18.40 1.44 -0.68
C LEU A 258 -17.76 1.29 -2.05
N ALA A 259 -18.34 1.89 -3.10
CA ALA A 259 -17.72 1.95 -4.42
C ALA A 259 -16.40 2.75 -4.36
N ARG A 260 -16.39 3.90 -3.68
CA ARG A 260 -15.19 4.74 -3.52
C ARG A 260 -14.11 4.06 -2.70
N PHE A 261 -14.48 3.43 -1.59
CA PHE A 261 -13.57 2.61 -0.80
C PHE A 261 -12.89 1.54 -1.66
N THR A 262 -13.67 0.82 -2.46
CA THR A 262 -13.16 -0.24 -3.34
C THR A 262 -12.17 0.31 -4.36
N PHE A 263 -12.47 1.46 -4.98
CA PHE A 263 -11.53 2.15 -5.86
C PHE A 263 -10.20 2.46 -5.15
N HIS A 264 -10.25 3.03 -3.94
CA HIS A 264 -9.04 3.36 -3.19
C HIS A 264 -8.19 2.12 -2.86
N GLN A 265 -8.82 0.97 -2.58
CA GLN A 265 -8.09 -0.26 -2.32
C GLN A 265 -7.42 -0.82 -3.56
N ILE A 266 -8.12 -0.78 -4.72
CA ILE A 266 -7.50 -1.17 -5.99
C ILE A 266 -6.34 -0.22 -6.33
N ASN A 267 -6.51 1.10 -6.13
CA ASN A 267 -5.45 2.07 -6.38
C ASN A 267 -4.23 1.87 -5.47
N ARG A 268 -4.46 1.66 -4.17
CA ARG A 268 -3.41 1.39 -3.19
C ARG A 268 -2.59 0.15 -3.54
N ARG A 269 -3.22 -0.87 -4.11
CA ARG A 269 -2.52 -2.05 -4.61
C ARG A 269 -1.53 -1.69 -5.74
N GLY A 270 -1.92 -0.80 -6.65
CA GLY A 270 -1.03 -0.26 -7.67
C GLY A 270 0.11 0.55 -7.07
N GLU A 271 -0.21 1.44 -6.12
CA GLU A 271 0.77 2.29 -5.44
C GLU A 271 1.82 1.45 -4.69
N ALA A 272 1.39 0.38 -4.01
CA ALA A 272 2.29 -0.51 -3.29
C ALA A 272 3.26 -1.24 -4.23
N GLN A 273 2.80 -1.69 -5.39
CA GLN A 273 3.64 -2.36 -6.38
C GLN A 273 4.59 -1.38 -7.09
N ALA A 274 4.11 -0.20 -7.47
CA ALA A 274 4.95 0.86 -8.02
C ALA A 274 6.04 1.30 -7.03
N SER A 275 5.68 1.45 -5.75
CA SER A 275 6.65 1.77 -4.69
C SER A 275 7.68 0.65 -4.47
N ALA A 276 7.26 -0.61 -4.54
CA ALA A 276 8.18 -1.74 -4.41
C ALA A 276 9.18 -1.81 -5.56
N ALA A 277 8.74 -1.52 -6.80
CA ALA A 277 9.59 -1.46 -7.98
C ALA A 277 10.56 -0.27 -7.94
N ALA A 278 10.12 0.90 -7.45
CA ALA A 278 11.01 2.06 -7.29
C ALA A 278 12.14 1.84 -6.27
N ASN A 279 11.89 1.03 -5.23
CA ASN A 279 12.88 0.69 -4.21
C ASN A 279 13.80 -0.48 -4.61
N ASN A 280 13.43 -1.25 -5.63
CA ASN A 280 14.23 -2.34 -6.19
C ASN A 280 14.17 -2.27 -7.73
N PRO A 281 14.82 -1.27 -8.35
CA PRO A 281 14.90 -1.24 -9.81
C PRO A 281 15.63 -2.49 -10.29
N GLU A 282 14.97 -3.29 -11.13
CA GLU A 282 15.58 -4.44 -11.83
C GLU A 282 16.65 -4.00 -12.83
#